data_AF-A0A1V8T7Q0-F1
#
_entry.id   AF-A0A1V8T7Q0-F1
#
_cell.length_a   1.000
_cell.length_b   1.000
_cell.length_c   1.000
_cell.angle_alpha   90.00
_cell.angle_beta   90.00
_cell.angle_gamma   90.00
#
_symmetry.space_group_name_H-M   'P 1'
#
loop_
_entity.id
_entity.type
_entity.pdbx_description
1 polymer ?
#
loop_
_entity_poly.entity_id
_entity_poly.type
_entity_poly.pdbx_seq_one_letter_code
_entity_poly.pdbx_strand_id
1 'polypeptide(L)'
;MAEFPAAPAEYERNFRKTFKVKVGSAPDDQLYSLRNDIFTQRSSFFKASLSRTWAKGDAPLDLSEHDTGAFEGYLHYVYLYELPDLKDQLPSA
;
A
#
# COMPACT_ATOMS: atom_id res chain seq x y z
N MET A 1 -21.98 24.34 -21.23
CA MET A 1 -20.92 24.64 -20.26
C MET A 1 -20.57 23.32 -19.60
N ALA A 2 -19.32 22.85 -19.71
CA ALA A 2 -18.90 21.63 -19.04
C ALA A 2 -18.60 22.00 -17.58
N GLU A 3 -19.38 21.48 -16.63
CA GLU A 3 -18.99 21.44 -15.22
C GLU A 3 -17.74 20.58 -15.12
N PHE A 4 -16.59 21.21 -14.92
CA PHE A 4 -15.41 20.51 -14.44
C PHE A 4 -15.74 20.04 -13.02
N PRO A 5 -15.69 18.73 -12.71
CA PRO A 5 -15.92 18.30 -11.34
C PRO A 5 -14.88 18.99 -10.47
N ALA A 6 -15.36 19.62 -9.39
CA ALA A 6 -14.51 20.30 -8.41
C ALA A 6 -13.30 19.42 -8.10
N ALA A 7 -12.09 19.90 -8.40
CA ALA A 7 -10.88 19.21 -8.00
C ALA A 7 -11.01 18.96 -6.48
N PRO A 8 -11.05 17.70 -6.03
CA PRO A 8 -11.47 17.44 -4.67
C PRO A 8 -10.31 17.88 -3.77
N ALA A 9 -10.56 18.83 -2.87
CA ALA A 9 -9.63 19.23 -1.82
C ALA A 9 -9.11 18.05 -0.97
N GLU A 10 -9.74 16.89 -1.09
CA GLU A 10 -9.29 15.61 -0.53
C GLU A 10 -8.05 15.02 -1.23
N TYR A 11 -7.90 15.24 -2.54
CA TYR A 11 -6.75 14.76 -3.32
C TYR A 11 -5.47 15.47 -2.86
N GLU A 12 -5.48 16.81 -2.76
CA GLU A 12 -4.35 17.60 -2.26
C GLU A 12 -3.95 17.25 -0.81
N ARG A 13 -4.92 16.85 0.03
CA ARG A 13 -4.65 16.45 1.42
C ARG A 13 -4.08 15.04 1.56
N ASN A 14 -4.22 14.16 0.56
CA ASN A 14 -3.77 12.78 0.67
C ASN A 14 -2.30 12.55 0.26
N PHE A 15 -1.69 13.45 -0.53
CA PHE A 15 -0.30 13.31 -0.98
C PHE A 15 0.76 13.32 0.14
N ARG A 16 0.46 14.01 1.25
CA ARG A 16 1.35 14.06 2.42
C ARG A 16 1.00 13.01 3.47
N LYS A 17 -0.11 12.30 3.29
CA LYS A 17 -0.54 11.30 4.26
C LYS A 17 0.18 10.00 3.97
N THR A 18 0.78 9.46 5.01
CA THR A 18 1.27 8.09 5.02
C THR A 18 0.40 7.24 5.93
N PHE A 19 0.34 5.95 5.66
CA PHE A 19 -0.27 4.95 6.53
C PHE A 19 0.73 3.84 6.80
N LYS A 20 0.58 3.19 7.96
CA LYS A 20 1.46 2.11 8.38
C LYS A 20 0.83 0.76 8.01
N VAL A 21 1.66 -0.18 7.58
CA VAL A 21 1.24 -1.55 7.25
C VAL A 21 2.19 -2.51 7.96
N LYS A 22 1.66 -3.41 8.76
CA LYS A 22 2.41 -4.49 9.38
C LYS A 22 2.29 -5.72 8.48
N VAL A 23 3.41 -6.32 8.09
CA VAL A 23 3.45 -7.50 7.20
C VAL A 23 4.32 -8.56 7.84
N GLY A 24 4.00 -9.82 7.62
CA GLY A 24 4.73 -10.93 8.21
C GLY A 24 4.28 -11.26 9.62
N SER A 25 4.59 -12.48 10.03
CA SER A 25 4.35 -12.99 11.37
C SER A 25 5.67 -13.07 12.13
N ALA A 26 5.62 -12.81 13.44
CA ALA A 26 6.81 -12.88 14.28
C ALA A 26 7.53 -14.23 14.10
N PRO A 27 8.86 -14.26 13.93
CA PRO A 27 9.81 -13.16 14.20
C PRO A 27 10.15 -12.23 13.03
N ASP A 28 9.60 -12.45 11.83
CA ASP A 28 9.94 -11.68 10.61
C ASP A 28 8.90 -10.58 10.31
N ASP A 29 8.24 -10.03 11.34
CA ASP A 29 7.25 -8.99 11.11
C ASP A 29 7.91 -7.64 10.83
N GLN A 30 7.48 -6.97 9.75
CA GLN A 30 8.02 -5.71 9.29
C GLN A 30 6.92 -4.66 9.17
N LEU A 31 7.22 -3.44 9.65
CA LEU A 31 6.32 -2.30 9.60
C LEU A 31 6.74 -1.33 8.49
N TYR A 32 5.88 -1.17 7.49
CA TYR A 32 6.07 -0.28 6.35
C TYR A 32 5.29 1.01 6.51
N SER A 33 5.87 2.14 6.11
CA SER A 33 5.18 3.43 6.01
C SER A 33 4.97 3.79 4.53
N LEU A 34 3.72 3.79 4.08
CA LEU A 34 3.35 3.92 2.67
C LEU A 34 2.59 5.21 2.39
N ARG A 35 2.77 5.78 1.20
CA ARG A 35 2.06 7.00 0.77
C ARG A 35 0.62 6.72 0.39
N ASN A 36 -0.33 7.44 0.97
CA ASN A 36 -1.75 7.18 0.79
C ASN A 36 -2.19 7.38 -0.67
N ASP A 37 -1.74 8.46 -1.32
CA ASP A 37 -2.13 8.79 -2.70
C ASP A 37 -1.80 7.68 -3.71
N ILE A 38 -0.59 7.12 -3.65
CA ILE A 38 -0.13 6.10 -4.59
C ILE A 38 -0.97 4.82 -4.45
N PHE A 39 -1.18 4.36 -3.22
CA PHE A 39 -1.83 3.08 -2.97
C PHE A 39 -3.35 3.16 -3.08
N THR A 40 -3.98 4.28 -2.71
CA THR A 40 -5.44 4.45 -2.88
C THR A 40 -5.85 4.72 -4.32
N GLN A 41 -4.96 5.27 -5.15
CA GLN A 41 -5.22 5.44 -6.58
C GLN A 41 -5.13 4.11 -7.34
N ARG A 42 -4.22 3.21 -6.93
CA ARG A 42 -3.96 1.95 -7.65
C ARG A 42 -4.65 0.72 -7.08
N SER A 43 -5.05 0.75 -5.82
CA SER A 43 -5.62 -0.40 -5.13
C SER A 43 -6.92 -0.04 -4.44
N SER A 44 -8.01 -0.64 -4.92
CA SER A 44 -9.33 -0.55 -4.29
C SER A 44 -9.30 -1.12 -2.85
N PHE A 45 -8.41 -2.07 -2.56
CA PHE A 45 -8.23 -2.62 -1.22
C PHE A 45 -7.71 -1.54 -0.26
N PHE A 46 -6.57 -0.91 -0.56
CA PHE A 46 -6.03 0.15 0.31
C PHE A 46 -6.96 1.35 0.38
N LYS A 47 -7.68 1.68 -0.71
CA LYS A 47 -8.72 2.71 -0.71
C LYS A 47 -9.85 2.39 0.29
N ALA A 48 -10.32 1.14 0.33
CA ALA A 48 -11.36 0.71 1.27
C ALA A 48 -10.81 0.63 2.72
N SER A 49 -9.63 0.06 2.92
CA SER A 49 -8.99 -0.10 4.22
C SER A 49 -8.63 1.24 4.90
N LEU A 50 -8.30 2.26 4.12
CA LEU A 50 -8.01 3.61 4.60
C LEU A 50 -9.24 4.52 4.66
N SER A 51 -10.37 4.08 4.11
CA SER A 51 -11.64 4.79 4.29
C SER A 51 -12.05 4.72 5.75
N ARG A 52 -12.67 5.80 6.23
CA ARG A 52 -13.07 6.05 7.64
C ARG A 52 -13.81 4.90 8.34
N THR A 53 -14.37 3.97 7.56
CA THR A 53 -15.09 2.78 8.01
C THR A 53 -14.16 1.68 8.56
N TRP A 54 -12.92 1.58 8.10
CA TRP A 54 -11.96 0.53 8.49
C TRP A 54 -10.79 1.05 9.33
N ALA A 55 -10.44 2.33 9.19
CA ALA A 55 -9.40 2.96 9.99
C ALA A 55 -9.85 3.13 11.46
N LYS A 56 -9.58 2.13 12.31
CA LYS A 56 -9.59 2.30 13.77
C LYS A 56 -8.41 3.21 14.19
N GLY A 57 -8.48 4.50 13.88
CA GLY A 57 -7.45 5.49 14.25
C GLY A 57 -6.13 5.34 13.49
N ASP A 58 -4.99 5.67 14.13
CA ASP A 58 -3.62 5.55 13.59
C ASP A 58 -3.08 4.10 13.61
N ALA A 59 -3.96 3.10 13.78
CA ALA A 59 -3.55 1.71 13.85
C ALA A 59 -2.96 1.25 12.50
N PRO A 60 -1.84 0.52 12.51
CA PRO A 60 -1.27 -0.04 11.28
C PRO A 60 -2.24 -1.05 10.67
N LEU A 61 -2.32 -1.07 9.35
CA LEU A 61 -3.05 -2.11 8.62
C LEU A 61 -2.33 -3.45 8.82
N ASP A 62 -3.04 -4.44 9.35
CA ASP A 62 -2.46 -5.75 9.61
C ASP A 62 -2.54 -6.62 8.36
N LEU A 63 -1.38 -7.03 7.87
CA LEU A 63 -1.14 -7.99 6.80
C LEU A 63 -0.18 -9.08 7.30
N SER A 64 -0.27 -9.45 8.58
CA SER A 64 0.66 -10.39 9.22
C SER A 64 0.63 -11.80 8.58
N GLU A 65 -0.44 -12.13 7.87
CA GLU A 65 -0.60 -13.37 7.10
C GLU A 65 0.19 -13.38 5.78
N HIS A 66 0.68 -12.23 5.34
CA HIS A 66 1.41 -12.10 4.08
C HIS A 66 2.92 -12.12 4.30
N ASP A 67 3.61 -12.76 3.35
CA ASP A 67 5.07 -12.80 3.29
C ASP A 67 5.66 -11.40 3.01
N THR A 68 6.73 -11.08 3.71
CA THR A 68 7.44 -9.79 3.60
C THR A 68 8.03 -9.61 2.20
N GLY A 69 8.65 -10.63 1.62
CA GLY A 69 9.23 -10.58 0.28
C GLY A 69 8.18 -10.39 -0.83
N ALA A 70 7.05 -11.09 -0.72
CA ALA A 70 5.92 -10.89 -1.64
C ALA A 70 5.38 -9.45 -1.58
N PHE A 71 5.33 -8.87 -0.39
CA PHE A 71 4.89 -7.48 -0.21
C PHE A 71 5.91 -6.48 -0.75
N GLU A 72 7.21 -6.69 -0.53
CA GLU A 72 8.27 -5.84 -1.09
C GLU A 72 8.26 -5.86 -2.63
N GLY A 73 8.04 -7.02 -3.24
CA GLY A 73 7.85 -7.13 -4.69
C GLY A 73 6.65 -6.32 -5.19
N TYR A 74 5.54 -6.35 -4.43
CA TYR A 74 4.38 -5.51 -4.71
C TYR A 74 4.70 -4.01 -4.57
N LEU A 75 5.43 -3.60 -3.52
CA LEU A 75 5.86 -2.21 -3.36
C LEU A 75 6.73 -1.75 -4.54
N HIS A 76 7.69 -2.58 -4.96
CA HIS A 76 8.52 -2.31 -6.14
C HIS A 76 7.66 -2.07 -7.39
N TYR A 77 6.68 -2.94 -7.65
CA TYR A 77 5.77 -2.77 -8.77
C TYR A 77 4.92 -1.50 -8.67
N VAL A 78 4.41 -1.19 -7.47
CA VAL A 78 3.61 0.02 -7.26
C VAL A 78 4.44 1.29 -7.45
N TYR A 79 5.70 1.32 -7.01
CA TYR A 79 6.54 2.51 -7.15
C TYR A 79 7.19 2.66 -8.52
N LEU A 80 7.69 1.56 -9.10
CA LEU A 80 8.52 1.57 -10.30
C LEU A 80 7.78 1.12 -11.56
N TYR A 81 6.55 0.60 -11.44
CA TYR A 81 5.83 -0.11 -12.51
C TYR A 81 6.60 -1.31 -13.09
N GLU A 82 7.58 -1.81 -12.33
CA GLU A 82 8.44 -2.91 -12.72
C GLU A 82 8.35 -4.01 -11.67
N LEU A 83 8.12 -5.25 -12.11
CA LEU A 83 8.22 -6.40 -11.23
C LEU A 83 9.72 -6.75 -11.13
N PRO A 84 10.29 -6.88 -9.92
CA PRO A 84 11.64 -7.39 -9.79
C PRO A 84 11.69 -8.77 -10.46
N ASP A 85 12.75 -9.02 -11.24
CA ASP A 85 12.91 -10.29 -11.96
C ASP A 85 12.92 -11.42 -10.91
N LEU A 86 11.80 -12.15 -10.80
CA LEU A 86 11.56 -13.17 -9.78
C LEU A 86 12.40 -14.44 -10.00
N LYS A 87 13.53 -14.33 -10.71
CA LYS A 87 14.41 -15.45 -11.07
C LYS A 87 15.49 -15.74 -10.03
N ASP A 88 15.73 -14.83 -9.09
CA ASP A 88 16.78 -15.01 -8.07
C ASP A 88 16.31 -15.75 -6.80
N GLN A 89 15.03 -16.11 -6.70
CA GLN A 89 14.47 -16.80 -5.51
C GLN A 89 13.90 -18.20 -5.76
N LEU A 90 14.20 -18.85 -6.88
CA LEU A 90 14.01 -20.31 -6.96
C LEU A 90 15.31 -21.01 -6.54
N PRO A 91 15.32 -21.83 -5.47
CA PRO A 91 16.40 -22.79 -5.32
C PRO A 91 16.36 -23.70 -6.55
N SER A 92 17.50 -23.78 -7.25
CA SER A 92 17.68 -24.68 -8.38
C SER A 92 17.30 -26.10 -7.93
N ALA A 93 16.21 -26.61 -8.49
CA ALA A 93 15.77 -27.99 -8.32
C ALA A 93 16.73 -28.97 -9.01
#